data_AF-C4JWA7-F1
#
_entry.id   AF-C4JWA7-F1
#
_cell.length_a   1.000
_cell.length_b   1.000
_cell.length_c   1.000
_cell.angle_alpha   90.00
_cell.angle_beta   90.00
_cell.angle_gamma   90.00
#
_symmetry.space_group_name_H-M   'P 1'
#
loop_
_entity.id
_entity.type
_entity.pdbx_description
1 polymer ?
#
loop_
_entity_poly.entity_id
_entity_poly.type
_entity_poly.pdbx_seq_one_letter_code
_entity_poly.pdbx_strand_id
1 'polypeptide(L)'
;MSSYDISLTTGAAVEISGIWKPSPGRGQSHELQTRTVKVVGEADPQVQPPLITSSDCEGAGQVFKVSPREIAAQEEQIEYFRSPKYLTVSSQLHLEAYAAELGNVWTLSPTFRAEKSDTPRHLSEFYMLEAELNFVDDLDKLTSFVEFFIRKLTQRLHESTVAHELLNPKRTGQTGHAEDVDLVQRWKSLMSPSSWPQIHYTEAMSWLQDAPSKRGKLKAKFNSSPTWDTGIQLEHEKYLVNAVGNGLPIFITDYPKHLKPFYMPPSTGSSADDPRKETVACFDLILPEVCEVVGGSLREHRLEQLLRNMRERGMLQGRADETPASPEMTYPYLEPNEDLGTLQWYADLRRWGSAPHGGFGLGFDRLLSYLAGVPSVRDVVPFPRYFGRADC
;
A
#
# COMPACT_ATOMS: atom_id res chain seq x y z
N MET A 1 -1.98 34.27 20.49
CA MET A 1 -2.49 33.51 19.33
C MET A 1 -1.61 33.89 18.15
N SER A 2 -0.59 33.07 17.89
CA SER A 2 0.40 33.33 16.84
C SER A 2 -0.26 33.18 15.47
N SER A 3 -0.04 34.17 14.61
CA SER A 3 -0.08 34.03 13.15
C SER A 3 0.91 32.94 12.70
N TYR A 4 0.72 32.36 11.51
CA TYR A 4 1.46 31.22 10.91
C TYR A 4 1.03 29.87 11.52
N ASP A 5 0.24 29.00 10.88
CA ASP A 5 0.27 28.50 9.50
C ASP A 5 -1.16 28.30 8.94
N ILE A 6 -1.38 28.68 7.68
CA ILE A 6 -2.53 28.23 6.90
C ILE A 6 -1.96 27.24 5.86
N SER A 7 -2.11 25.93 6.07
CA SER A 7 -1.76 24.93 5.06
C SER A 7 -2.82 24.91 3.96
N LEU A 8 -2.72 25.86 3.02
CA LEU A 8 -3.50 25.85 1.79
C LEU A 8 -2.98 24.75 0.87
N THR A 9 -3.65 23.61 0.87
CA THR A 9 -3.35 22.47 -0.01
C THR A 9 -4.35 22.38 -1.16
N THR A 10 -3.94 21.75 -2.26
CA THR A 10 -4.84 21.43 -3.37
C THR A 10 -5.97 20.54 -2.85
N GLY A 11 -7.21 20.97 -3.04
CA GLY A 11 -8.41 20.25 -2.57
C GLY A 11 -8.98 20.77 -1.26
N ALA A 12 -8.27 21.65 -0.53
CA ALA A 12 -8.81 22.26 0.68
C ALA A 12 -10.04 23.12 0.36
N ALA A 13 -11.06 23.04 1.23
CA ALA A 13 -12.20 23.92 1.17
C ALA A 13 -11.86 25.23 1.90
N VAL A 14 -12.07 26.37 1.24
CA VAL A 14 -11.67 27.68 1.74
C VAL A 14 -12.77 28.72 1.61
N GLU A 15 -12.82 29.61 2.59
CA GLU A 15 -13.56 30.86 2.55
C GLU A 15 -12.55 32.01 2.34
N ILE A 16 -12.67 32.71 1.21
CA ILE A 16 -11.76 33.80 0.82
C ILE A 16 -12.56 35.10 0.76
N SER A 17 -12.07 36.15 1.42
CA SER A 17 -12.63 37.50 1.30
C SER A 17 -11.57 38.50 0.88
N GLY A 18 -11.95 39.50 0.10
CA GLY A 18 -11.01 40.43 -0.51
C GLY A 18 -11.67 41.52 -1.33
N ILE A 19 -10.85 42.30 -2.04
CA ILE A 19 -11.33 43.33 -2.97
C ILE A 19 -11.37 42.71 -4.37
N TRP A 20 -12.55 42.68 -4.98
CA TRP A 20 -12.71 42.30 -6.37
C TRP A 20 -12.32 43.45 -7.29
N LYS A 21 -11.35 43.25 -8.20
CA LYS A 21 -10.89 44.32 -9.10
C LYS A 21 -10.42 43.78 -10.46
N PRO A 22 -10.28 44.64 -11.48
CA PRO A 22 -9.72 44.25 -12.76
C PRO A 22 -8.31 43.66 -12.61
N SER A 23 -8.05 42.54 -13.31
CA SER A 23 -6.74 41.89 -13.25
C SER A 23 -5.74 42.61 -14.17
N PRO A 24 -4.46 42.76 -13.77
CA PRO A 24 -3.41 43.28 -14.63
C PRO A 24 -2.92 42.26 -15.68
N GLY A 25 -3.26 40.98 -15.52
CA GLY A 25 -2.88 39.90 -16.44
C GLY A 25 -3.83 39.76 -17.64
N ARG A 26 -3.34 39.23 -18.76
CA ARG A 26 -4.16 39.01 -19.98
C ARG A 26 -5.07 37.77 -19.92
N GLY A 27 -4.93 36.92 -18.90
CA GLY A 27 -5.62 35.63 -18.81
C GLY A 27 -7.01 35.64 -18.17
N GLN A 28 -7.39 36.75 -17.51
CA GLN A 28 -8.65 36.88 -16.77
C GLN A 28 -9.06 38.35 -16.68
N SER A 29 -10.36 38.64 -16.58
CA SER A 29 -10.84 40.03 -16.52
C SER A 29 -10.67 40.66 -15.14
N HIS A 30 -10.74 39.85 -14.08
CA HIS A 30 -10.74 40.30 -12.69
C HIS A 30 -10.01 39.27 -11.81
N GLU A 31 -9.56 39.74 -10.66
CA GLU A 31 -8.98 38.92 -9.61
C GLU A 31 -9.46 39.40 -8.24
N LEU A 32 -9.54 38.47 -7.29
CA LEU A 32 -9.82 38.78 -5.90
C LEU A 32 -8.48 39.09 -5.21
N GLN A 33 -8.27 40.35 -4.82
CA GLN A 33 -7.17 40.70 -3.94
C GLN A 33 -7.52 40.30 -2.52
N THR A 34 -7.07 39.11 -2.15
CA THR A 34 -7.36 38.45 -0.89
C THR A 34 -6.91 39.29 0.31
N ARG A 35 -7.85 39.56 1.22
CA ARG A 35 -7.59 40.16 2.54
C ARG A 35 -7.61 39.10 3.63
N THR A 36 -8.47 38.10 3.51
CA THR A 36 -8.57 36.98 4.46
C THR A 36 -8.71 35.67 3.71
N VAL A 37 -8.02 34.64 4.19
CA VAL A 37 -8.28 33.25 3.82
C VAL A 37 -8.58 32.49 5.09
N LYS A 38 -9.63 31.67 5.06
CA LYS A 38 -9.98 30.74 6.13
C LYS A 38 -10.15 29.36 5.51
N VAL A 39 -9.35 28.39 5.96
CA VAL A 39 -9.56 26.98 5.61
C VAL A 39 -10.78 26.48 6.41
N VAL A 40 -11.78 25.99 5.69
CA VAL A 40 -13.02 25.43 6.26
C VAL A 40 -13.06 23.89 6.16
N GLY A 41 -12.17 23.31 5.36
CA GLY A 41 -11.89 21.88 5.33
C GLY A 41 -10.49 21.63 4.79
N GLU A 42 -9.71 20.85 5.52
CA GLU A 42 -8.35 20.45 5.13
C GLU A 42 -8.41 19.35 4.07
N ALA A 43 -7.34 19.24 3.27
CA ALA A 43 -7.14 18.15 2.33
C ALA A 43 -5.69 17.69 2.36
N ASP A 44 -5.46 16.41 2.60
CA ASP A 44 -4.13 15.84 2.56
C ASP A 44 -3.59 15.90 1.13
N PRO A 45 -2.37 16.42 0.90
CA PRO A 45 -1.84 16.62 -0.43
C PRO A 45 -1.61 15.29 -1.15
N GLN A 46 -2.02 15.28 -2.42
CA GLN A 46 -1.59 14.24 -3.36
C GLN A 46 -0.16 14.56 -3.82
N VAL A 47 0.76 13.61 -3.66
CA VAL A 47 2.16 13.73 -4.10
C VAL A 47 2.43 12.87 -5.34
N GLN A 48 3.56 13.13 -6.01
CA GLN A 48 3.98 12.39 -7.21
C GLN A 48 5.38 11.80 -6.98
N PRO A 49 5.47 10.62 -6.35
CA PRO A 49 6.74 9.93 -6.12
C PRO A 49 7.42 9.48 -7.42
N PRO A 50 8.74 9.26 -7.40
CA PRO A 50 9.47 8.81 -8.59
C PRO A 50 9.10 7.38 -8.98
N LEU A 51 8.94 7.13 -10.27
CA LEU A 51 8.70 5.79 -10.82
C LEU A 51 9.99 4.99 -11.03
N ILE A 52 11.12 5.68 -11.24
CA ILE A 52 12.45 5.07 -11.39
C ILE A 52 13.14 5.12 -10.02
N THR A 53 13.52 3.96 -9.48
CA THR A 53 14.05 3.80 -8.13
C THR A 53 15.32 2.95 -8.11
N SER A 54 16.12 3.09 -7.07
CA SER A 54 17.27 2.24 -6.77
C SER A 54 16.96 1.10 -5.81
N SER A 55 15.76 1.09 -5.23
CA SER A 55 15.33 0.11 -4.23
C SER A 55 14.13 -0.67 -4.73
N ASP A 56 14.08 -1.95 -4.38
CA ASP A 56 12.94 -2.82 -4.64
C ASP A 56 11.82 -2.72 -3.59
N CYS A 57 11.94 -1.81 -2.60
CA CYS A 57 10.98 -1.48 -1.52
C CYS A 57 10.55 -2.66 -0.62
N GLU A 58 10.07 -3.74 -1.21
CA GLU A 58 9.50 -4.93 -0.57
C GLU A 58 10.50 -6.09 -0.43
N GLY A 59 11.69 -6.02 -1.03
CA GLY A 59 12.70 -7.10 -0.96
C GLY A 59 12.33 -8.37 -1.76
N ALA A 60 11.28 -8.34 -2.57
CA ALA A 60 10.76 -9.50 -3.31
C ALA A 60 11.49 -9.77 -4.63
N GLY A 61 12.42 -8.89 -5.04
CA GLY A 61 13.38 -9.12 -6.14
C GLY A 61 12.83 -9.18 -7.56
N GLN A 62 11.50 -9.08 -7.78
CA GLN A 62 10.89 -9.17 -9.12
C GLN A 62 10.57 -7.79 -9.69
N VAL A 63 11.63 -7.07 -10.07
CA VAL A 63 11.56 -5.69 -10.57
C VAL A 63 11.95 -5.58 -12.05
N PHE A 64 11.37 -4.62 -12.77
CA PHE A 64 11.81 -4.29 -14.13
C PHE A 64 13.04 -3.38 -14.07
N LYS A 65 14.17 -3.80 -14.66
CA LYS A 65 15.35 -2.94 -14.83
C LYS A 65 15.11 -1.93 -15.96
N VAL A 66 15.47 -0.67 -15.74
CA VAL A 66 15.41 0.41 -16.73
C VAL A 66 16.81 0.69 -17.26
N SER A 67 16.99 0.68 -18.58
CA SER A 67 18.24 1.05 -19.24
C SER A 67 17.98 1.69 -20.61
N PRO A 68 18.71 2.75 -21.01
CA PRO A 68 18.69 3.27 -22.37
C PRO A 68 19.11 2.21 -23.38
N ARG A 69 18.49 2.25 -24.58
CA ARG A 69 18.74 1.25 -25.62
C ARG A 69 20.17 1.26 -26.13
N GLU A 70 20.78 2.44 -26.28
CA GLU A 70 22.15 2.57 -26.79
C GLU A 70 23.17 1.93 -25.85
N ILE A 71 22.92 2.05 -24.53
CA ILE A 71 23.76 1.48 -23.48
C ILE A 71 23.58 -0.03 -23.41
N ALA A 72 22.34 -0.52 -23.48
CA ALA A 72 22.06 -1.96 -23.45
C ALA A 72 22.68 -2.74 -24.63
N ALA A 73 23.05 -2.05 -25.71
CA ALA A 73 23.67 -2.63 -26.90
C ALA A 73 25.21 -2.56 -26.90
N GLN A 74 25.82 -1.80 -25.99
CA GLN A 74 27.28 -1.72 -25.83
C GLN A 74 27.71 -2.72 -24.74
N GLU A 75 28.77 -3.49 -24.98
CA GLU A 75 29.35 -4.42 -23.99
C GLU A 75 29.96 -3.69 -22.78
N GLU A 76 30.07 -2.36 -22.83
CA GLU A 76 30.48 -1.52 -21.71
C GLU A 76 29.29 -1.30 -20.74
N GLN A 77 29.47 -1.74 -19.49
CA GLN A 77 28.52 -1.60 -18.37
C GLN A 77 28.37 -0.14 -17.87
N ILE A 78 28.14 0.83 -18.74
CA ILE A 78 27.88 2.21 -18.31
C ILE A 78 26.41 2.33 -17.89
N GLU A 79 26.10 2.23 -16.60
CA GLU A 79 24.73 2.50 -16.11
C GLU A 79 24.39 3.99 -16.24
N TYR A 80 23.25 4.34 -16.85
CA TYR A 80 22.83 5.74 -17.07
C TYR A 80 22.79 6.57 -15.77
N PHE A 81 22.32 5.96 -14.69
CA PHE A 81 22.26 6.57 -13.35
C PHE A 81 23.45 6.17 -12.46
N ARG A 82 24.60 5.81 -13.07
CA ARG A 82 25.83 5.35 -12.39
C ARG A 82 25.68 4.08 -11.54
N SER A 83 24.50 3.50 -11.55
CA SER A 83 24.10 2.29 -10.82
C SER A 83 22.78 1.79 -11.41
N PRO A 84 22.45 0.49 -11.29
CA PRO A 84 21.18 -0.06 -11.76
C PRO A 84 19.98 0.70 -11.20
N LYS A 85 18.95 0.86 -12.02
CA LYS A 85 17.66 1.43 -11.64
C LYS A 85 16.52 0.57 -12.15
N TYR A 86 15.41 0.66 -11.44
CA TYR A 86 14.25 -0.19 -11.62
C TYR A 86 12.98 0.63 -11.67
N LEU A 87 11.92 0.06 -12.25
CA LEU A 87 10.58 0.57 -12.05
C LEU A 87 10.09 0.22 -10.65
N THR A 88 9.42 1.17 -10.01
CA THR A 88 9.00 1.05 -8.62
C THR A 88 7.90 -0.01 -8.44
N VAL A 89 7.99 -0.79 -7.37
CA VAL A 89 6.93 -1.72 -6.94
C VAL A 89 5.94 -1.04 -5.98
N SER A 90 6.37 0.03 -5.33
CA SER A 90 5.61 0.80 -4.33
C SER A 90 6.28 2.16 -4.11
N SER A 91 5.47 3.20 -3.89
CA SER A 91 5.97 4.53 -3.58
C SER A 91 6.23 4.75 -2.09
N GLN A 92 5.95 3.75 -1.24
CA GLN A 92 5.88 3.89 0.21
C GLN A 92 7.09 4.59 0.83
N LEU A 93 8.31 4.15 0.54
CA LEU A 93 9.51 4.75 1.14
C LEU A 93 9.63 6.25 0.83
N HIS A 94 9.19 6.67 -0.36
CA HIS A 94 9.16 8.08 -0.74
C HIS A 94 7.98 8.82 -0.10
N LEU A 95 6.84 8.16 0.09
CA LEU A 95 5.72 8.74 0.83
C LEU A 95 6.10 9.02 2.28
N GLU A 96 6.92 8.19 2.92
CA GLU A 96 7.42 8.48 4.27
C GLU A 96 8.29 9.75 4.31
N ALA A 97 9.09 10.01 3.26
CA ALA A 97 9.83 11.27 3.13
C ALA A 97 8.90 12.47 2.91
N TYR A 98 7.90 12.34 2.02
CA TYR A 98 6.90 13.39 1.83
C TYR A 98 6.09 13.64 3.10
N ALA A 99 5.72 12.59 3.83
CA ALA A 99 4.96 12.68 5.06
C ALA A 99 5.73 13.43 6.14
N ALA A 100 7.05 13.20 6.25
CA ALA A 100 7.90 13.89 7.20
C ALA A 100 7.88 15.43 7.04
N GLU A 101 7.64 15.94 5.82
CA GLU A 101 7.54 17.38 5.55
C GLU A 101 6.08 17.88 5.52
N LEU A 102 5.19 17.13 4.87
CA LEU A 102 3.85 17.61 4.48
C LEU A 102 2.72 17.14 5.40
N GLY A 103 3.00 16.28 6.38
CA GLY A 103 1.97 15.66 7.21
C GLY A 103 1.44 14.38 6.58
N ASN A 104 0.12 14.20 6.55
CA ASN A 104 -0.48 13.05 5.87
C ASN A 104 -0.39 13.26 4.36
N VAL A 105 -0.04 12.22 3.61
CA VAL A 105 0.09 12.30 2.15
C VAL A 105 -0.50 11.07 1.49
N TRP A 106 -0.88 11.19 0.23
CA TRP A 106 -1.29 10.05 -0.58
C TRP A 106 -0.85 10.19 -2.03
N THR A 107 -0.85 9.08 -2.75
CA THR A 107 -0.64 9.03 -4.19
C THR A 107 -1.55 7.99 -4.83
N LEU A 108 -1.87 8.20 -6.10
CA LEU A 108 -2.42 7.19 -7.00
C LEU A 108 -1.43 7.08 -8.15
N SER A 109 -0.55 6.09 -8.09
CA SER A 109 0.61 5.98 -8.97
C SER A 109 0.64 4.62 -9.65
N PRO A 110 1.10 4.54 -10.92
CA PRO A 110 1.44 3.26 -11.49
C PRO A 110 2.60 2.62 -10.73
N THR A 111 2.49 1.33 -10.50
CA THR A 111 3.53 0.46 -9.94
C THR A 111 3.69 -0.77 -10.82
N PHE A 112 4.85 -1.40 -10.71
CA PHE A 112 5.27 -2.43 -11.65
C PHE A 112 5.77 -3.67 -10.93
N ARG A 113 5.35 -4.85 -11.38
CA ARG A 113 5.86 -6.13 -10.88
C ARG A 113 6.26 -7.04 -12.04
N ALA A 114 7.49 -7.50 -12.02
CA ALA A 114 8.05 -8.37 -13.06
C ALA A 114 7.73 -9.85 -12.80
N GLU A 115 6.60 -10.13 -12.15
CA GLU A 115 6.17 -11.48 -11.84
C GLU A 115 5.80 -12.26 -13.10
N LYS A 116 6.33 -13.49 -13.22
CA LYS A 116 5.98 -14.42 -14.30
C LYS A 116 4.64 -15.10 -14.04
N SER A 117 3.62 -14.29 -13.79
CA SER A 117 2.29 -14.70 -13.39
C SER A 117 1.28 -14.38 -14.50
N ASP A 118 0.65 -15.42 -15.04
CA ASP A 118 -0.44 -15.30 -16.02
C ASP A 118 -1.76 -15.79 -15.39
N THR A 119 -2.29 -14.98 -14.48
CA THR A 119 -3.61 -15.23 -13.87
C THR A 119 -4.51 -14.01 -14.05
N PRO A 120 -5.84 -14.16 -13.99
CA PRO A 120 -6.77 -13.04 -14.14
C PRO A 120 -6.69 -12.00 -13.02
N ARG A 121 -5.88 -12.22 -11.98
CA ARG A 121 -5.70 -11.35 -10.81
C ARG A 121 -4.39 -10.55 -10.80
N HIS A 122 -3.48 -10.82 -11.75
CA HIS A 122 -2.17 -10.16 -11.81
C HIS A 122 -2.02 -9.31 -13.07
N LEU A 123 -1.40 -8.15 -12.88
CA LEU A 123 -0.90 -7.25 -13.89
C LEU A 123 0.58 -7.00 -13.60
N SER A 124 1.34 -6.68 -14.64
CA SER A 124 2.72 -6.23 -14.53
C SER A 124 2.83 -4.71 -14.37
N GLU A 125 1.80 -3.96 -14.77
CA GLU A 125 1.62 -2.53 -14.57
C GLU A 125 0.20 -2.33 -14.03
N PHE A 126 0.08 -1.74 -12.85
CA PHE A 126 -1.20 -1.49 -12.17
C PHE A 126 -1.11 -0.21 -11.34
N TYR A 127 -2.24 0.35 -10.95
CA TYR A 127 -2.30 1.51 -10.08
C TYR A 127 -2.39 1.08 -8.62
N MET A 128 -1.54 1.68 -7.79
CA MET A 128 -1.66 1.63 -6.34
C MET A 128 -2.13 2.98 -5.84
N LEU A 129 -3.15 2.97 -4.98
CA LEU A 129 -3.44 4.10 -4.11
C LEU A 129 -2.68 3.84 -2.80
N GLU A 130 -1.70 4.69 -2.52
CA GLU A 130 -0.86 4.55 -1.33
C GLU A 130 -1.03 5.80 -0.46
N ALA A 131 -1.19 5.62 0.84
CA ALA A 131 -1.31 6.71 1.79
C ALA A 131 -0.38 6.48 2.97
N GLU A 132 0.23 7.55 3.46
CA GLU A 132 1.11 7.56 4.62
C GLU A 132 0.62 8.61 5.61
N LEU A 133 0.39 8.18 6.85
CA LEU A 133 -0.25 8.95 7.90
C LEU A 133 0.72 9.16 9.06
N ASN A 134 0.94 10.43 9.43
CA ASN A 134 1.77 10.80 10.56
C ASN A 134 1.03 10.66 11.89
N PHE A 135 1.80 10.48 12.97
CA PHE A 135 1.30 10.37 14.34
C PHE A 135 0.33 9.19 14.54
N VAL A 136 0.51 8.13 13.76
CA VAL A 136 -0.20 6.85 13.90
C VAL A 136 0.74 5.86 14.59
N ASP A 137 0.44 5.54 15.84
CA ASP A 137 1.21 4.67 16.73
C ASP A 137 0.51 3.35 17.05
N ASP A 138 -0.68 3.14 16.50
CA ASP A 138 -1.59 2.06 16.83
C ASP A 138 -2.16 1.46 15.54
N LEU A 139 -2.01 0.15 15.38
CA LEU A 139 -2.45 -0.59 14.21
C LEU A 139 -3.98 -0.53 14.07
N ASP A 140 -4.72 -0.52 15.18
CA ASP A 140 -6.19 -0.48 15.18
C ASP A 140 -6.72 0.86 14.63
N LYS A 141 -5.99 1.96 14.86
CA LYS A 141 -6.32 3.27 14.25
C LYS A 141 -6.14 3.21 12.74
N LEU A 142 -5.08 2.56 12.27
CA LEU A 142 -4.79 2.44 10.84
C LEU A 142 -5.81 1.53 10.14
N THR A 143 -6.14 0.36 10.69
CA THR A 143 -7.18 -0.52 10.14
C THR A 143 -8.55 0.15 10.15
N SER A 144 -8.90 0.86 11.24
CA SER A 144 -10.14 1.65 11.33
C SER A 144 -10.20 2.74 10.26
N PHE A 145 -9.07 3.41 9.97
CA PHE A 145 -9.00 4.38 8.88
C PHE A 145 -9.23 3.74 7.52
N VAL A 146 -8.60 2.59 7.24
CA VAL A 146 -8.79 1.86 5.97
C VAL A 146 -10.25 1.40 5.80
N GLU A 147 -10.86 0.86 6.85
CA GLU A 147 -12.27 0.49 6.85
C GLU A 147 -13.16 1.70 6.55
N PHE A 148 -12.97 2.80 7.28
CA PHE A 148 -13.70 4.04 7.08
C PHE A 148 -13.53 4.56 5.65
N PHE A 149 -12.30 4.59 5.14
CA PHE A 149 -11.97 5.07 3.80
C PHE A 149 -12.72 4.28 2.72
N ILE A 150 -12.60 2.95 2.71
CA ILE A 150 -13.25 2.10 1.70
C ILE A 150 -14.77 2.18 1.82
N ARG A 151 -15.30 2.17 3.04
CA ARG A 151 -16.74 2.31 3.29
C ARG A 151 -17.27 3.63 2.75
N LYS A 152 -16.59 4.74 3.04
CA LYS A 152 -16.99 6.08 2.56
C LYS A 152 -16.86 6.23 1.06
N LEU A 153 -15.80 5.68 0.47
CA LEU A 153 -15.64 5.61 -0.98
C LEU A 153 -16.81 4.87 -1.62
N THR A 154 -17.18 3.70 -1.08
CA THR A 154 -18.29 2.89 -1.58
C THR A 154 -19.63 3.60 -1.43
N GLN A 155 -19.89 4.25 -0.27
CA GLN A 155 -21.09 5.05 -0.03
C GLN A 155 -21.24 6.19 -1.04
N ARG A 156 -20.16 6.97 -1.25
CA ARG A 156 -20.17 8.07 -2.22
C ARG A 156 -20.35 7.57 -3.65
N LEU A 157 -19.73 6.45 -4.00
CA LEU A 157 -19.88 5.85 -5.32
C LEU A 157 -21.31 5.34 -5.52
N HIS A 158 -21.94 4.75 -4.49
CA HIS A 158 -23.32 4.23 -4.55
C HIS A 158 -24.36 5.30 -4.87
N GLU A 159 -24.08 6.56 -4.54
CA GLU A 159 -24.93 7.72 -4.88
C GLU A 159 -24.71 8.26 -6.30
N SER A 160 -23.73 7.70 -7.04
CA SER A 160 -23.39 8.16 -8.39
C SER A 160 -24.25 7.52 -9.48
N THR A 161 -24.35 8.21 -10.62
CA THR A 161 -24.97 7.67 -11.84
C THR A 161 -24.32 6.36 -12.29
N VAL A 162 -22.99 6.25 -12.17
CA VAL A 162 -22.24 5.05 -12.56
C VAL A 162 -22.68 3.84 -11.73
N ALA A 163 -22.86 4.00 -10.41
CA ALA A 163 -23.38 2.92 -9.58
C ALA A 163 -24.81 2.55 -9.96
N HIS A 164 -25.67 3.53 -10.25
CA HIS A 164 -27.02 3.24 -10.73
C HIS A 164 -27.04 2.46 -12.04
N GLU A 165 -26.10 2.71 -12.95
CA GLU A 165 -25.96 1.96 -14.21
C GLU A 165 -25.40 0.55 -13.99
N LEU A 166 -24.40 0.42 -13.12
CA LEU A 166 -23.78 -0.88 -12.79
C LEU A 166 -24.71 -1.79 -12.00
N LEU A 167 -25.48 -1.24 -11.06
CA LEU A 167 -26.31 -2.00 -10.12
C LEU A 167 -27.74 -2.26 -10.61
N ASN A 168 -28.21 -1.58 -11.66
CA ASN A 168 -29.51 -1.85 -12.26
C ASN A 168 -29.38 -2.76 -13.48
N PRO A 169 -29.75 -4.05 -13.38
CA PRO A 169 -29.70 -4.97 -14.50
C PRO A 169 -30.86 -4.68 -15.48
N LYS A 170 -30.71 -3.67 -16.34
CA LYS A 170 -31.48 -3.53 -17.59
C LYS A 170 -30.63 -3.94 -18.80
N ARG A 171 -29.85 -5.01 -18.69
CA ARG A 171 -29.28 -5.69 -19.86
C ARG A 171 -30.17 -6.86 -20.26
N THR A 172 -31.25 -6.55 -20.96
CA THR A 172 -32.03 -7.55 -21.72
C THR A 172 -31.11 -8.23 -22.73
N GLY A 173 -30.79 -9.51 -22.54
CA GLY A 173 -30.30 -10.38 -23.62
C GLY A 173 -28.94 -11.09 -23.48
N GLN A 174 -28.25 -11.07 -22.33
CA GLN A 174 -27.02 -11.87 -22.19
C GLN A 174 -27.29 -13.24 -21.56
N THR A 175 -27.15 -14.29 -22.37
CA THR A 175 -27.26 -15.72 -22.01
C THR A 175 -25.95 -16.27 -21.44
N GLY A 176 -25.37 -15.58 -20.46
CA GLY A 176 -24.13 -16.01 -19.80
C GLY A 176 -24.41 -16.60 -18.43
N HIS A 177 -23.95 -17.82 -18.17
CA HIS A 177 -23.89 -18.42 -16.83
C HIS A 177 -22.80 -17.74 -15.98
N ALA A 178 -22.95 -16.44 -15.68
CA ALA A 178 -22.27 -15.88 -14.54
C ALA A 178 -23.02 -16.36 -13.30
N GLU A 179 -22.35 -16.99 -12.34
CA GLU A 179 -22.90 -17.09 -10.99
C GLU A 179 -23.30 -15.66 -10.61
N ASP A 180 -24.60 -15.41 -10.40
CA ASP A 180 -25.13 -14.09 -10.06
C ASP A 180 -24.49 -13.65 -8.73
N VAL A 181 -23.31 -13.05 -8.80
CA VAL A 181 -22.81 -12.20 -7.75
C VAL A 181 -23.88 -11.14 -7.60
N ASP A 182 -24.58 -11.19 -6.48
CA ASP A 182 -25.46 -10.11 -6.09
C ASP A 182 -24.57 -8.89 -5.77
N LEU A 183 -24.22 -8.14 -6.82
CA LEU A 183 -23.36 -6.97 -6.77
C LEU A 183 -23.96 -5.91 -5.83
N VAL A 184 -25.29 -5.85 -5.78
CA VAL A 184 -26.02 -5.01 -4.82
C VAL A 184 -25.74 -5.47 -3.40
N GLN A 185 -25.84 -6.77 -3.11
CA GLN A 185 -25.51 -7.31 -1.78
C GLN A 185 -24.05 -7.10 -1.41
N ARG A 186 -23.11 -7.26 -2.36
CA ARG A 186 -21.69 -6.97 -2.15
C ARG A 186 -21.46 -5.53 -1.68
N TRP A 187 -22.04 -4.56 -2.37
CA TRP A 187 -21.92 -3.15 -2.01
C TRP A 187 -22.59 -2.86 -0.66
N LYS A 188 -23.76 -3.46 -0.40
CA LYS A 188 -24.41 -3.39 0.92
C LYS A 188 -23.53 -3.93 2.04
N SER A 189 -22.81 -5.03 1.83
CA SER A 189 -21.87 -5.59 2.81
C SER A 189 -20.70 -4.65 3.10
N LEU A 190 -20.09 -4.04 2.07
CA LEU A 190 -19.03 -3.02 2.25
C LEU A 190 -19.52 -1.79 3.02
N MET A 191 -20.76 -1.37 2.76
CA MET A 191 -21.39 -0.21 3.41
C MET A 191 -22.03 -0.52 4.76
N SER A 192 -22.04 -1.79 5.19
CA SER A 192 -22.60 -2.23 6.48
C SER A 192 -22.09 -1.33 7.61
N PRO A 193 -22.91 -0.92 8.58
CA PRO A 193 -22.47 -0.08 9.70
C PRO A 193 -21.60 -0.85 10.72
N SER A 194 -21.64 -2.18 10.74
CA SER A 194 -20.82 -3.01 11.63
C SER A 194 -19.35 -2.95 11.27
N SER A 195 -18.46 -3.03 12.27
CA SER A 195 -17.03 -3.16 12.03
C SER A 195 -16.69 -4.47 11.32
N TRP A 196 -15.69 -4.44 10.44
CA TRP A 196 -15.19 -5.64 9.79
C TRP A 196 -14.36 -6.46 10.78
N PRO A 197 -14.51 -7.81 10.82
CA PRO A 197 -13.75 -8.62 11.76
C PRO A 197 -12.24 -8.50 11.56
N GLN A 198 -11.51 -8.42 12.67
CA GLN A 198 -10.05 -8.42 12.72
C GLN A 198 -9.58 -9.66 13.47
N ILE A 199 -8.61 -10.38 12.91
CA ILE A 199 -7.98 -11.56 13.52
C ILE A 199 -6.46 -11.48 13.40
N HIS A 200 -5.75 -11.99 14.39
CA HIS A 200 -4.30 -12.09 14.29
C HIS A 200 -3.91 -13.28 13.40
N TYR A 201 -2.78 -13.20 12.72
CA TYR A 201 -2.26 -14.25 11.84
C TYR A 201 -2.18 -15.61 12.55
N THR A 202 -1.71 -15.63 13.80
CA THR A 202 -1.60 -16.86 14.59
C THR A 202 -2.96 -17.50 14.86
N GLU A 203 -4.00 -16.68 15.05
CA GLU A 203 -5.37 -17.17 15.18
C GLU A 203 -5.90 -17.65 13.83
N ALA A 204 -5.66 -16.90 12.75
CA ALA A 204 -6.01 -17.29 11.39
C ALA A 204 -5.43 -18.67 11.01
N MET A 205 -4.17 -18.93 11.36
CA MET A 205 -3.54 -20.24 11.18
C MET A 205 -4.23 -21.35 11.98
N SER A 206 -4.69 -21.04 13.19
CA SER A 206 -5.46 -21.99 14.01
C SER A 206 -6.79 -22.32 13.36
N TRP A 207 -7.50 -21.33 12.81
CA TRP A 207 -8.73 -21.52 12.03
C TRP A 207 -8.54 -22.42 10.81
N LEU A 208 -7.42 -22.25 10.12
CA LEU A 208 -7.07 -23.04 8.94
C LEU A 208 -6.70 -24.49 9.30
N GLN A 209 -5.91 -24.69 10.36
CA GLN A 209 -5.52 -26.02 10.83
C GLN A 209 -6.72 -26.82 11.36
N ASP A 210 -7.68 -26.14 12.00
CA ASP A 210 -8.90 -26.77 12.48
C ASP A 210 -9.91 -27.08 11.37
N ALA A 211 -9.83 -26.40 10.22
CA ALA A 211 -10.83 -26.48 9.14
C ALA A 211 -11.22 -27.91 8.72
N PRO A 212 -10.28 -28.89 8.62
CA PRO A 212 -10.61 -30.28 8.27
C PRO A 212 -11.49 -30.99 9.31
N SER A 213 -11.46 -30.54 10.57
CA SER A 213 -12.21 -31.12 11.70
C SER A 213 -13.60 -30.49 11.90
N LYS A 214 -13.86 -29.31 11.31
CA LYS A 214 -15.16 -28.62 11.41
C LYS A 214 -16.25 -29.35 10.62
N ARG A 215 -17.51 -28.90 10.78
CA ARG A 215 -18.71 -29.47 10.12
C ARG A 215 -19.38 -28.43 9.22
N GLY A 216 -20.19 -28.91 8.26
CA GLY A 216 -20.98 -28.05 7.38
C GLY A 216 -20.12 -27.14 6.50
N LYS A 217 -20.56 -25.89 6.31
CA LYS A 217 -19.88 -24.89 5.47
C LYS A 217 -18.47 -24.50 5.95
N LEU A 218 -18.12 -24.83 7.20
CA LEU A 218 -16.80 -24.56 7.78
C LEU A 218 -15.81 -25.71 7.59
N LYS A 219 -16.25 -26.85 7.01
CA LYS A 219 -15.33 -27.95 6.72
C LYS A 219 -14.60 -27.67 5.41
N ALA A 220 -13.28 -27.50 5.48
CA ALA A 220 -12.44 -27.33 4.30
C ALA A 220 -11.26 -28.31 4.32
N LYS A 221 -10.78 -28.68 3.13
CA LYS A 221 -9.52 -29.39 2.93
C LYS A 221 -8.67 -28.53 1.99
N PHE A 222 -7.43 -28.31 2.37
CA PHE A 222 -6.47 -27.52 1.61
C PHE A 222 -5.51 -28.45 0.87
N ASN A 223 -4.94 -27.97 -0.23
CA ASN A 223 -3.99 -28.73 -1.03
C ASN A 223 -2.69 -29.00 -0.26
N SER A 224 -2.27 -28.02 0.55
CA SER A 224 -1.15 -28.13 1.49
C SER A 224 -1.63 -27.81 2.91
N SER A 225 -1.12 -28.56 3.89
CA SER A 225 -1.42 -28.27 5.29
C SER A 225 -0.86 -26.91 5.69
N PRO A 226 -1.70 -25.97 6.14
CA PRO A 226 -1.26 -24.63 6.51
C PRO A 226 -0.37 -24.71 7.76
N THR A 227 0.81 -24.10 7.68
CA THR A 227 1.74 -23.97 8.81
C THR A 227 2.00 -22.49 9.08
N TRP A 228 2.38 -22.18 10.31
CA TRP A 228 2.62 -20.80 10.73
C TRP A 228 3.71 -20.12 9.88
N ASP A 229 4.66 -20.85 9.32
CA ASP A 229 5.77 -20.30 8.53
C ASP A 229 5.49 -20.19 7.01
N THR A 230 4.39 -20.78 6.50
CA THR A 230 4.15 -20.86 5.04
C THR A 230 3.33 -19.70 4.47
N GLY A 231 2.83 -18.81 5.32
CA GLY A 231 1.97 -17.71 4.91
C GLY A 231 0.53 -18.16 4.57
N ILE A 232 -0.32 -17.19 4.28
CA ILE A 232 -1.70 -17.42 3.89
C ILE A 232 -1.78 -17.44 2.36
N GLN A 233 -2.34 -18.52 1.80
CA GLN A 233 -2.54 -18.69 0.37
C GLN A 233 -3.97 -18.32 -0.02
N LEU A 234 -4.22 -18.15 -1.31
CA LEU A 234 -5.54 -17.76 -1.83
C LEU A 234 -6.70 -18.63 -1.33
N GLU A 235 -6.52 -19.96 -1.25
CA GLU A 235 -7.57 -20.85 -0.75
C GLU A 235 -7.85 -20.66 0.75
N HIS A 236 -6.82 -20.27 1.51
CA HIS A 236 -6.91 -19.95 2.93
C HIS A 236 -7.65 -18.62 3.15
N GLU A 237 -7.34 -17.58 2.36
CA GLU A 237 -8.01 -16.27 2.41
C GLU A 237 -9.52 -16.41 2.20
N LYS A 238 -9.92 -17.15 1.15
CA LYS A 238 -11.34 -17.41 0.85
C LYS A 238 -12.04 -18.14 1.98
N TYR A 239 -11.36 -19.10 2.61
CA TYR A 239 -11.91 -19.80 3.76
C TYR A 239 -12.09 -18.85 4.95
N LEU A 240 -11.09 -18.04 5.29
CA LEU A 240 -11.12 -17.14 6.45
C LEU A 240 -12.22 -16.08 6.33
N VAL A 241 -12.43 -15.49 5.14
CA VAL A 241 -13.54 -14.56 4.91
C VAL A 241 -14.90 -15.20 5.22
N ASN A 242 -15.09 -16.47 4.87
CA ASN A 242 -16.33 -17.18 5.17
C ASN A 242 -16.43 -17.61 6.64
N ALA A 243 -15.33 -18.14 7.20
CA ALA A 243 -15.31 -18.73 8.53
C ALA A 243 -15.32 -17.70 9.66
N VAL A 244 -14.65 -16.57 9.45
CA VAL A 244 -14.48 -15.49 10.43
C VAL A 244 -15.35 -14.30 10.05
N GLY A 245 -15.29 -13.89 8.78
CA GLY A 245 -16.01 -12.72 8.27
C GLY A 245 -17.51 -12.94 8.07
N ASN A 246 -17.99 -14.19 8.05
CA ASN A 246 -19.35 -14.53 7.59
C ASN A 246 -19.67 -13.92 6.22
N GLY A 247 -18.68 -13.83 5.32
CA GLY A 247 -18.82 -13.21 4.01
C GLY A 247 -18.64 -11.68 4.00
N LEU A 248 -18.26 -11.06 5.12
CA LEU A 248 -17.80 -9.68 5.20
C LEU A 248 -16.28 -9.61 4.98
N PRO A 249 -15.73 -8.45 4.59
CA PRO A 249 -14.29 -8.22 4.62
C PRO A 249 -13.69 -8.53 6.00
N ILE A 250 -12.44 -8.97 6.03
CA ILE A 250 -11.70 -9.20 7.27
C ILE A 250 -10.31 -8.57 7.22
N PHE A 251 -9.83 -8.11 8.36
CA PHE A 251 -8.43 -7.77 8.57
C PHE A 251 -7.70 -8.98 9.16
N ILE A 252 -6.55 -9.30 8.59
CA ILE A 252 -5.59 -10.24 9.20
C ILE A 252 -4.39 -9.40 9.64
N THR A 253 -4.07 -9.41 10.93
CA THR A 253 -3.01 -8.59 11.52
C THR A 253 -1.83 -9.43 12.02
N ASP A 254 -0.72 -8.77 12.32
CA ASP A 254 0.37 -9.35 13.11
C ASP A 254 1.01 -10.58 12.44
N TYR A 255 1.46 -10.41 11.19
CA TYR A 255 2.13 -11.46 10.46
C TYR A 255 3.53 -11.74 11.00
N PRO A 256 4.07 -12.95 10.78
CA PRO A 256 5.44 -13.30 11.14
C PRO A 256 6.46 -12.32 10.55
N LYS A 257 7.39 -11.85 11.39
CA LYS A 257 8.43 -10.88 10.99
C LYS A 257 9.17 -11.33 9.73
N HIS A 258 9.52 -12.61 9.65
CA HIS A 258 10.31 -13.15 8.54
C HIS A 258 9.58 -13.12 7.18
N LEU A 259 8.24 -13.09 7.18
CA LEU A 259 7.41 -13.02 5.96
C LEU A 259 7.13 -11.59 5.49
N LYS A 260 7.46 -10.57 6.29
CA LYS A 260 7.11 -9.17 6.00
C LYS A 260 8.35 -8.27 5.87
N PRO A 261 8.26 -7.15 5.12
CA PRO A 261 9.39 -6.25 4.88
C PRO A 261 10.07 -5.67 6.13
N PHE A 262 11.32 -5.23 5.97
CA PHE A 262 12.19 -4.73 7.05
C PHE A 262 11.67 -3.48 7.78
N TYR A 263 10.81 -2.70 7.13
CA TYR A 263 10.32 -1.42 7.63
C TYR A 263 9.18 -1.53 8.65
N MET A 264 8.67 -2.73 8.91
CA MET A 264 7.54 -2.94 9.83
C MET A 264 8.04 -3.13 11.28
N PRO A 265 7.51 -2.38 12.27
CA PRO A 265 7.90 -2.53 13.66
C PRO A 265 7.26 -3.78 14.28
N PRO A 266 7.79 -4.32 15.39
CA PRO A 266 7.18 -5.45 16.10
C PRO A 266 5.75 -5.16 16.56
N SER A 267 4.89 -6.18 16.57
CA SER A 267 3.53 -6.10 17.13
C SER A 267 3.55 -5.79 18.62
N THR A 268 2.54 -5.05 19.10
CA THR A 268 2.32 -4.86 20.53
C THR A 268 1.98 -6.20 21.20
N GLY A 269 2.72 -6.60 22.22
CA GLY A 269 2.46 -7.85 22.95
C GLY A 269 3.02 -9.12 22.29
N SER A 270 3.85 -9.00 21.24
CA SER A 270 4.67 -10.12 20.77
C SER A 270 5.55 -10.61 21.93
N SER A 271 5.33 -11.84 22.42
CA SER A 271 6.10 -12.39 23.53
C SER A 271 7.58 -12.53 23.12
N ALA A 272 8.46 -12.05 23.98
CA ALA A 272 9.91 -12.20 23.84
C ALA A 272 10.41 -13.64 24.10
N ASP A 273 9.52 -14.59 24.41
CA ASP A 273 9.91 -15.94 24.84
C ASP A 273 10.30 -16.86 23.68
N ASP A 274 9.84 -16.62 22.45
CA ASP A 274 10.30 -17.33 21.24
C ASP A 274 10.52 -16.37 20.07
N PRO A 275 11.78 -15.99 19.77
CA PRO A 275 12.13 -15.12 18.65
C PRO A 275 11.63 -15.62 17.28
N ARG A 276 11.38 -16.93 17.15
CA ARG A 276 10.84 -17.53 15.91
C ARG A 276 9.37 -17.21 15.68
N LYS A 277 8.67 -16.71 16.71
CA LYS A 277 7.26 -16.34 16.67
C LYS A 277 7.03 -14.83 16.74
N GLU A 278 8.08 -14.04 16.51
CA GLU A 278 7.94 -12.58 16.42
C GLU A 278 7.02 -12.20 15.25
N THR A 279 6.10 -11.28 15.54
CA THR A 279 5.19 -10.69 14.57
C THR A 279 5.44 -9.20 14.42
N VAL A 280 5.00 -8.63 13.31
CA VAL A 280 5.11 -7.19 13.02
C VAL A 280 3.74 -6.52 12.92
N ALA A 281 3.65 -5.27 13.33
CA ALA A 281 2.43 -4.46 13.34
C ALA A 281 1.99 -4.08 11.91
N CYS A 282 1.43 -5.06 11.21
CA CYS A 282 0.94 -4.96 9.85
C CYS A 282 -0.45 -5.59 9.72
N PHE A 283 -1.12 -5.31 8.60
CA PHE A 283 -2.39 -5.91 8.27
C PHE A 283 -2.51 -6.15 6.77
N ASP A 284 -3.32 -7.14 6.43
CA ASP A 284 -3.87 -7.33 5.09
C ASP A 284 -5.41 -7.29 5.19
N LEU A 285 -6.07 -6.52 4.32
CA LEU A 285 -7.53 -6.50 4.17
C LEU A 285 -7.94 -7.45 3.05
N ILE A 286 -8.69 -8.47 3.44
CA ILE A 286 -9.18 -9.50 2.54
C ILE A 286 -10.66 -9.24 2.23
N LEU A 287 -10.96 -8.96 0.97
CA LEU A 287 -12.34 -8.84 0.50
C LEU A 287 -12.88 -10.23 0.08
N PRO A 288 -14.19 -10.47 0.22
CA PRO A 288 -14.84 -11.63 -0.37
C PRO A 288 -14.50 -11.78 -1.86
N GLU A 289 -14.26 -13.01 -2.31
CA GLU A 289 -14.03 -13.40 -3.71
C GLU A 289 -12.72 -12.93 -4.37
N VAL A 290 -12.32 -11.66 -4.19
CA VAL A 290 -11.13 -11.03 -4.79
C VAL A 290 -9.88 -11.20 -3.93
N CYS A 291 -10.06 -11.49 -2.63
CA CYS A 291 -9.03 -11.73 -1.62
C CYS A 291 -8.27 -10.44 -1.24
N GLU A 292 -6.94 -10.47 -1.06
CA GLU A 292 -6.16 -9.31 -0.60
C GLU A 292 -6.30 -8.09 -1.54
N VAL A 293 -6.76 -6.97 -0.97
CA VAL A 293 -6.93 -5.69 -1.69
C VAL A 293 -6.14 -4.55 -1.06
N VAL A 294 -5.89 -4.57 0.26
CA VAL A 294 -5.03 -3.60 0.94
C VAL A 294 -4.00 -4.32 1.77
N GLY A 295 -2.74 -3.90 1.68
CA GLY A 295 -1.69 -4.26 2.62
C GLY A 295 -1.16 -2.99 3.29
N GLY A 296 -0.90 -3.03 4.59
CA GLY A 296 -0.41 -1.87 5.32
C GLY A 296 0.29 -2.21 6.62
N SER A 297 0.97 -1.23 7.21
CA SER A 297 1.65 -1.40 8.49
C SER A 297 1.91 -0.07 9.18
N LEU A 298 2.19 -0.15 10.47
CA LEU A 298 2.99 0.87 11.13
C LEU A 298 4.42 0.83 10.56
N ARG A 299 5.18 1.92 10.72
CA ARG A 299 6.58 2.02 10.28
C ARG A 299 7.54 2.01 11.45
N GLU A 300 8.67 1.34 11.28
CA GLU A 300 9.75 1.35 12.25
C GLU A 300 10.43 2.73 12.23
N HIS A 301 10.01 3.57 13.17
CA HIS A 301 10.46 4.95 13.32
C HIS A 301 11.72 5.06 14.19
N ARG A 302 12.14 3.97 14.87
CA ARG A 302 13.33 3.98 15.72
C ARG A 302 14.55 3.53 14.92
N LEU A 303 15.54 4.41 14.81
CA LEU A 303 16.71 4.21 13.95
C LEU A 303 17.45 2.90 14.24
N GLU A 304 17.75 2.62 15.51
CA GLU A 304 18.50 1.42 15.89
C GLU A 304 17.76 0.14 15.48
N GLN A 305 16.44 0.10 15.68
CA GLN A 305 15.60 -1.06 15.37
C GLN A 305 15.45 -1.23 13.85
N LEU A 306 15.32 -0.13 13.11
CA LEU A 306 15.33 -0.15 11.65
C LEU A 306 16.65 -0.74 11.11
N LEU A 307 17.80 -0.29 11.63
CA LEU A 307 19.11 -0.80 11.22
C LEU A 307 19.29 -2.27 11.60
N ARG A 308 18.81 -2.70 12.77
CA ARG A 308 18.78 -4.13 13.12
C ARG A 308 17.95 -4.95 12.11
N ASN A 309 16.76 -4.48 11.73
CA ASN A 309 15.94 -5.14 10.72
C ASN A 309 16.63 -5.19 9.34
N MET A 310 17.27 -4.09 8.91
CA MET A 310 18.03 -4.04 7.66
C MET A 310 19.23 -5.01 7.67
N ARG A 311 19.93 -5.12 8.80
CA ARG A 311 21.04 -6.06 9.01
C ARG A 311 20.57 -7.51 8.89
N GLU A 312 19.48 -7.88 9.57
CA GLU A 312 18.88 -9.23 9.51
C GLU A 312 18.47 -9.63 8.08
N ARG A 313 18.15 -8.64 7.23
CA ARG A 313 17.80 -8.82 5.82
C ARG A 313 19.00 -8.73 4.86
N GLY A 314 20.21 -8.56 5.39
CA GLY A 314 21.44 -8.46 4.60
C GLY A 314 21.53 -7.19 3.76
N MET A 315 20.83 -6.11 4.15
CA MET A 315 20.74 -4.86 3.39
C MET A 315 21.87 -3.86 3.71
N LEU A 316 22.74 -4.15 4.67
CA LEU A 316 23.80 -3.25 5.16
C LEU A 316 25.21 -3.60 4.68
N GLN A 317 25.37 -4.30 3.55
CA GLN A 317 26.68 -4.83 3.12
C GLN A 317 27.61 -3.72 2.57
N GLY A 318 28.85 -3.66 3.08
CA GLY A 318 29.88 -2.73 2.60
C GLY A 318 30.38 -3.01 1.18
N ARG A 319 30.82 -1.97 0.47
CA ARG A 319 31.52 -2.11 -0.82
C ARG A 319 32.84 -2.85 -0.62
N ALA A 320 33.11 -3.85 -1.45
CA ALA A 320 34.30 -4.71 -1.37
C ALA A 320 35.65 -3.97 -1.55
N ASP A 321 35.65 -2.73 -2.04
CA ASP A 321 36.84 -2.11 -2.64
C ASP A 321 37.25 -0.71 -2.12
N GLU A 322 36.76 -0.21 -0.97
CA GLU A 322 37.17 1.12 -0.51
C GLU A 322 37.76 1.17 0.91
N THR A 323 38.83 1.98 1.03
CA THR A 323 39.59 2.35 2.22
C THR A 323 38.70 2.69 3.42
N PRO A 324 39.14 2.38 4.66
CA PRO A 324 38.36 2.66 5.86
C PRO A 324 37.94 4.13 5.91
N ALA A 325 36.65 4.37 6.19
CA ALA A 325 36.09 5.70 6.36
C ALA A 325 36.95 6.50 7.35
N SER A 326 37.18 7.78 7.04
CA SER A 326 37.83 8.71 7.96
C SER A 326 37.12 8.68 9.33
N PRO A 327 37.85 8.69 10.46
CA PRO A 327 37.28 8.50 11.80
C PRO A 327 36.26 9.57 12.25
N GLU A 328 35.98 10.58 11.44
CA GLU A 328 35.07 11.69 11.75
C GLU A 328 33.61 11.51 11.26
N MET A 329 33.28 10.47 10.47
CA MET A 329 31.90 10.23 10.00
C MET A 329 31.39 8.85 10.44
N THR A 330 30.98 8.73 11.71
CA THR A 330 30.26 7.55 12.20
C THR A 330 28.75 7.75 12.08
N TYR A 331 28.10 6.89 11.29
CA TYR A 331 26.63 6.83 11.25
C TYR A 331 26.12 6.11 12.51
N PRO A 332 25.13 6.63 13.26
CA PRO A 332 24.67 6.01 14.50
C PRO A 332 24.17 4.57 14.31
N TYR A 333 24.58 3.66 15.21
CA TYR A 333 24.21 2.23 15.24
C TYR A 333 24.66 1.38 14.03
N LEU A 334 25.46 1.95 13.13
CA LEU A 334 26.09 1.25 12.02
C LEU A 334 27.42 0.63 12.47
N GLU A 335 27.66 -0.63 12.15
CA GLU A 335 28.94 -1.30 12.44
C GLU A 335 30.03 -0.86 11.45
N PRO A 336 31.33 -0.96 11.78
CA PRO A 336 32.42 -0.43 10.95
C PRO A 336 32.51 -0.96 9.50
N ASN A 337 31.94 -2.14 9.24
CA ASN A 337 31.94 -2.82 7.94
C ASN A 337 30.57 -2.75 7.23
N GLU A 338 29.64 -1.95 7.75
CA GLU A 338 28.30 -1.79 7.21
C GLU A 338 28.16 -0.51 6.39
N ASP A 339 27.35 -0.57 5.35
CA ASP A 339 27.00 0.56 4.50
C ASP A 339 25.50 0.60 4.23
N LEU A 340 24.91 1.78 4.29
CA LEU A 340 23.49 2.00 3.98
C LEU A 340 23.23 2.10 2.48
N GLY A 341 24.28 2.30 1.68
CA GLY A 341 24.20 2.39 0.24
C GLY A 341 23.12 3.37 -0.22
N THR A 342 22.23 2.93 -1.10
CA THR A 342 21.17 3.78 -1.66
C THR A 342 20.00 4.03 -0.71
N LEU A 343 20.00 3.45 0.49
CA LEU A 343 18.93 3.61 1.50
C LEU A 343 19.34 4.53 2.66
N GLN A 344 20.52 5.17 2.60
CA GLN A 344 20.93 6.12 3.62
C GLN A 344 19.88 7.21 3.85
N TRP A 345 19.33 7.80 2.77
CA TRP A 345 18.29 8.83 2.85
C TRP A 345 17.04 8.38 3.62
N TYR A 346 16.70 7.09 3.55
CA TYR A 346 15.53 6.52 4.21
C TYR A 346 15.79 6.29 5.71
N ALA A 347 16.99 5.84 6.06
CA ALA A 347 17.42 5.74 7.46
C ALA A 347 17.58 7.13 8.10
N ASP A 348 18.02 8.11 7.32
CA ASP A 348 18.18 9.50 7.70
C ASP A 348 16.85 10.14 8.16
N LEU A 349 15.70 9.71 7.59
CA LEU A 349 14.37 10.11 8.09
C LEU A 349 14.19 9.84 9.58
N ARG A 350 14.85 8.80 10.13
CA ARG A 350 14.76 8.41 11.55
C ARG A 350 15.71 9.20 12.46
N ARG A 351 16.62 9.99 11.90
CA ARG A 351 17.59 10.80 12.67
C ARG A 351 17.03 12.14 13.11
N TRP A 352 16.09 12.71 12.35
CA TRP A 352 15.64 14.07 12.53
C TRP A 352 14.14 14.15 12.83
N GLY A 353 13.77 13.72 14.04
CA GLY A 353 12.40 13.93 14.56
C GLY A 353 11.33 13.00 13.99
N SER A 354 11.69 11.77 13.59
CA SER A 354 10.71 10.78 13.14
C SER A 354 9.66 10.50 14.22
N ALA A 355 8.40 10.79 13.88
CA ALA A 355 7.25 10.41 14.69
C ALA A 355 6.83 8.96 14.39
N PRO A 356 6.06 8.29 15.26
CA PRO A 356 5.28 7.11 14.88
C PRO A 356 4.38 7.45 13.69
N HIS A 357 4.38 6.61 12.68
CA HIS A 357 3.60 6.77 11.46
C HIS A 357 3.26 5.39 10.89
N GLY A 358 2.29 5.36 9.99
CA GLY A 358 1.84 4.15 9.33
C GLY A 358 1.13 4.46 8.04
N GLY A 359 1.01 3.46 7.18
CA GLY A 359 0.41 3.65 5.86
C GLY A 359 -0.03 2.34 5.24
N PHE A 360 -0.62 2.45 4.07
CA PHE A 360 -1.16 1.31 3.34
C PHE A 360 -1.09 1.53 1.83
N GLY A 361 -1.00 0.42 1.10
CA GLY A 361 -1.20 0.35 -0.34
C GLY A 361 -2.49 -0.40 -0.64
N LEU A 362 -3.38 0.27 -1.37
CA LEU A 362 -4.61 -0.28 -1.94
C LEU A 362 -4.36 -0.61 -3.41
N GLY A 363 -4.50 -1.88 -3.79
CA GLY A 363 -4.52 -2.28 -5.19
C GLY A 363 -5.75 -1.71 -5.88
N PHE A 364 -5.61 -0.56 -6.53
CA PHE A 364 -6.74 0.23 -7.02
C PHE A 364 -7.54 -0.55 -8.07
N ASP A 365 -6.85 -1.21 -9.01
CA ASP A 365 -7.46 -2.06 -10.04
C ASP A 365 -8.20 -3.26 -9.42
N ARG A 366 -7.68 -3.83 -8.32
CA ARG A 366 -8.37 -4.92 -7.60
C ARG A 366 -9.67 -4.42 -6.97
N LEU A 367 -9.65 -3.23 -6.35
CA LEU A 367 -10.85 -2.63 -5.79
C LEU A 367 -11.87 -2.31 -6.89
N LEU A 368 -11.44 -1.75 -8.03
CA LEU A 368 -12.32 -1.50 -9.17
C LEU A 368 -12.94 -2.79 -9.71
N SER A 369 -12.13 -3.84 -9.90
CA SER A 369 -12.61 -5.18 -10.32
C SER A 369 -13.67 -5.71 -9.35
N TYR A 370 -13.44 -5.56 -8.05
CA TYR A 370 -14.38 -5.97 -7.01
C TYR A 370 -15.69 -5.17 -7.05
N LEU A 371 -15.62 -3.85 -7.14
CA LEU A 371 -16.79 -2.97 -7.18
C LEU A 371 -17.59 -3.13 -8.48
N ALA A 372 -16.93 -3.40 -9.60
CA ALA A 372 -17.59 -3.59 -10.90
C ALA A 372 -18.14 -5.01 -11.10
N GLY A 373 -17.83 -5.97 -10.22
CA GLY A 373 -18.28 -7.35 -10.37
C GLY A 373 -17.56 -8.13 -11.47
N VAL A 374 -16.34 -7.70 -11.83
CA VAL A 374 -15.61 -8.25 -12.97
C VAL A 374 -14.57 -9.26 -12.48
N PRO A 375 -14.49 -10.48 -13.07
CA PRO A 375 -13.64 -11.55 -12.55
C PRO A 375 -12.14 -11.38 -12.85
N SER A 376 -11.78 -10.51 -13.80
CA SER A 376 -10.38 -10.22 -14.13
C SER A 376 -10.04 -8.75 -13.96
N VAL A 377 -8.90 -8.48 -13.33
CA VAL A 377 -8.32 -7.12 -13.26
C VAL A 377 -7.92 -6.58 -14.64
N ARG A 378 -7.80 -7.45 -15.66
CA ARG A 378 -7.50 -7.07 -17.04
C ARG A 378 -8.65 -6.33 -17.72
N ASP A 379 -9.86 -6.52 -17.22
CA ASP A 379 -11.09 -5.95 -17.79
C ASP A 379 -11.43 -4.58 -17.20
N VAL A 380 -10.67 -4.11 -16.19
CA VAL A 380 -10.80 -2.77 -15.60
C VAL A 380 -9.69 -1.82 -15.99
N VAL A 381 -8.75 -2.29 -16.82
CA VAL A 381 -7.65 -1.48 -17.38
C VAL A 381 -7.81 -1.41 -18.90
N PRO A 382 -7.72 -0.23 -19.53
CA PRO A 382 -7.89 -0.11 -20.99
C PRO A 382 -6.91 -0.95 -21.81
N PHE A 383 -5.63 -0.99 -21.39
CA PHE A 383 -4.55 -1.69 -22.08
C PHE A 383 -3.70 -2.49 -21.06
N PRO A 384 -4.18 -3.65 -20.59
CA PRO A 384 -3.51 -4.38 -19.52
C PRO A 384 -2.11 -4.85 -19.94
N ARG A 385 -1.14 -4.74 -19.04
CA ARG A 385 0.20 -5.34 -19.15
C ARG A 385 0.28 -6.53 -18.21
N TYR A 386 0.76 -7.66 -18.68
CA TYR A 386 0.98 -8.86 -17.86
C TYR A 386 2.04 -9.75 -18.51
N PHE A 387 2.45 -10.82 -17.81
CA PHE A 387 3.46 -11.74 -18.32
C PHE A 387 3.07 -12.29 -19.70
N GLY A 388 3.89 -12.02 -20.71
CA GLY A 388 3.67 -12.44 -22.10
C GLY A 388 2.86 -11.47 -22.96
N ARG A 389 2.39 -10.31 -22.45
CA ARG A 389 1.63 -9.34 -23.25
C ARG A 389 1.87 -7.88 -22.88
N ALA A 390 2.22 -7.08 -23.90
CA ALA A 390 2.40 -5.63 -23.81
C ALA A 390 2.11 -4.95 -25.16
N ASP A 391 1.00 -5.31 -25.81
CA ASP A 391 0.62 -4.77 -27.13
C ASP A 391 0.16 -3.30 -27.02
N CYS A 392 0.44 -2.52 -28.06
CA CYS A 392 0.02 -1.11 -28.21
C CYS A 392 -1.30 -1.00 -28.97
#